data_AF-A0A8B3CB55-F1
#
_entry.id   AF-A0A8B3CB55-F1
#
_cell.length_a   1.000
_cell.length_b   1.000
_cell.length_c   1.000
_cell.angle_alpha   90.00
_cell.angle_beta   90.00
_cell.angle_gamma   90.00
#
_symmetry.space_group_name_H-M   'P 1'
#
loop_
_entity.id
_entity.type
_entity.pdbx_description
1 polymer ?
#
loop_
_entity_poly.entity_id
_entity_poly.type
_entity_poly.pdbx_seq_one_letter_code
_entity_poly.pdbx_strand_id
1 'polypeptide(L)' 'MEAIEKWAADEFRSVNGQLLYIIDQALKKSRRMQNEGGAISPPDERGD' A
#
# COMPACT_ATOMS: atom_id res chain seq x y z
N MET A 1 17.21 -5.89 14.69
CA MET A 1 16.02 -5.31 14.02
C MET A 1 15.43 -4.15 14.84
N GLU A 2 16.21 -3.61 15.77
CA GLU A 2 15.72 -2.81 16.89
C GLU A 2 15.24 -1.42 16.49
N ALA A 3 15.87 -0.79 15.48
CA ALA A 3 15.49 0.55 15.05
C ALA A 3 14.07 0.61 14.45
N ILE A 4 13.67 -0.42 13.70
CA ILE A 4 12.33 -0.50 13.09
C ILE A 4 11.28 -0.84 14.16
N GLU A 5 11.60 -1.76 15.08
CA GLU A 5 10.72 -2.11 16.20
C GLU A 5 10.47 -0.91 17.12
N LYS A 6 11.53 -0.17 17.47
CA LYS A 6 11.41 1.05 18.26
C LYS A 6 10.58 2.10 17.55
N TRP A 7 10.85 2.36 16.26
CA TRP A 7 10.09 3.34 15.50
C TRP A 7 8.60 2.98 15.41
N ALA A 8 8.28 1.69 15.16
CA ALA A 8 6.91 1.22 15.17
C ALA A 8 6.25 1.42 16.55
N ALA A 9 6.96 1.10 17.64
CA ALA A 9 6.46 1.27 19.01
C ALA A 9 6.23 2.74 19.37
N ASP A 10 7.15 3.63 18.99
CA ASP A 10 7.05 5.08 19.21
C ASP A 10 5.81 5.68 18.49
N GLU A 11 5.38 5.05 17.40
CA GLU A 11 4.19 5.43 16.62
C GLU A 11 2.94 4.57 16.89
N PHE A 12 2.96 3.79 17.98
CA PHE A 12 1.86 2.89 18.39
C PHE A 12 1.40 1.91 17.30
N ARG A 13 2.35 1.40 16.50
CA ARG A 13 2.12 0.42 15.43
C ARG A 13 2.84 -0.89 15.69
N SER A 14 2.35 -1.97 15.08
CA SER A 14 3.15 -3.18 14.93
C SER A 14 4.20 -2.99 13.84
N VAL A 15 5.28 -3.79 13.86
CA VAL A 15 6.30 -3.77 12.81
C VAL A 15 5.68 -3.97 11.43
N ASN A 16 4.74 -4.91 11.28
CA ASN A 16 4.04 -5.13 10.02
C ASN A 16 3.22 -3.90 9.59
N GLY A 17 2.53 -3.25 10.54
CA GLY A 17 1.82 -2.00 10.27
C GLY A 17 2.74 -0.86 9.84
N GLN A 18 3.91 -0.76 10.46
CA GLN A 18 4.94 0.23 10.09
C GLN A 18 5.48 -0.01 8.67
N LEU A 19 5.75 -1.27 8.31
CA LEU A 19 6.20 -1.63 6.96
C LEU A 19 5.15 -1.28 5.90
N LEU A 20 3.88 -1.63 6.14
CA LEU A 20 2.78 -1.28 5.24
C LEU A 20 2.67 0.25 5.07
N TYR A 21 2.78 1.01 6.16
CA TYR A 21 2.76 2.47 6.10
C TYR A 21 3.89 3.02 5.23
N ILE A 22 5.14 2.57 5.45
CA ILE A 22 6.29 3.02 4.66
C ILE A 22 6.09 2.72 3.17
N ILE A 23 5.60 1.52 2.84
CA ILE A 23 5.33 1.10 1.45
C ILE A 23 4.23 1.98 0.82
N ASP A 24 3.12 2.21 1.53
CA ASP A 24 2.05 3.11 1.08
C ASP A 24 2.59 4.52 0.79
N GLN A 25 3.39 5.08 1.70
CA GLN A 25 4.02 6.39 1.51
C GLN A 25 4.98 6.41 0.31
N ALA A 26 5.76 5.34 0.09
CA ALA A 26 6.66 5.22 -1.05
C ALA A 26 5.89 5.11 -2.38
N LEU A 27 4.77 4.38 -2.41
CA LEU A 27 3.89 4.28 -3.58
C LEU A 27 3.24 5.63 -3.92
N LYS A 28 2.77 6.38 -2.92
CA LYS A 28 2.25 7.75 -3.09
C LYS A 28 3.30 8.68 -3.69
N LYS A 29 4.50 8.70 -3.10
CA LYS A 29 5.62 9.54 -3.55
C LYS A 29 6.09 9.20 -4.96
N SER A 30 6.09 7.91 -5.31
CA SER A 30 6.48 7.44 -6.64
C SER A 30 5.38 7.58 -7.70
N ARG A 31 4.18 8.08 -7.33
CA ARG A 31 2.98 8.11 -8.20
C ARG A 31 2.61 6.73 -8.75
N ARG A 32 2.89 5.68 -7.98
CA ARG A 32 2.60 4.28 -8.30
C ARG A 32 1.38 3.73 -7.58
N MET A 33 0.75 4.51 -6.71
CA MET A 33 -0.60 4.17 -6.27
C MET A 33 -1.52 4.25 -7.49
N GLN A 34 -2.00 3.10 -7.92
CA GLN A 34 -3.08 3.04 -8.89
C GLN A 34 -4.32 3.61 -8.19
N ASN A 35 -4.86 4.71 -8.71
CA ASN A 35 -6.18 5.16 -8.29
C ASN A 35 -7.15 4.05 -8.68
N GLU A 36 -8.06 3.67 -7.77
CA GLU A 36 -9.08 2.64 -7.97
C GLU A 36 -10.04 2.91 -9.17
N GLY A 37 -9.83 4.00 -9.93
CA GLY A 37 -10.53 4.30 -11.18
C GLY A 37 -9.88 3.73 -12.46
N GLY A 38 -8.81 2.94 -12.37
CA GLY A 38 -8.14 2.35 -13.51
C GLY A 38 -8.11 0.82 -13.46
N ALA A 39 -8.99 0.19 -14.23
CA ALA A 39 -8.92 -1.22 -14.63
C ALA A 39 -9.22 -2.30 -13.58
N ILE A 40 -10.51 -2.51 -13.31
CA ILE A 40 -11.14 -3.82 -13.59
C ILE A 40 -12.53 -3.54 -14.19
N SER A 41 -12.56 -3.15 -15.47
CA SER A 41 -13.77 -3.44 -16.25
C SER A 41 -13.77 -4.96 -16.44
N PRO A 42 -14.85 -5.68 -16.05
CA PRO A 42 -14.99 -7.08 -16.45
C PRO A 42 -14.85 -7.16 -17.98
N PRO A 43 -14.25 -8.21 -18.54
CA PRO A 43 -14.36 -8.47 -19.97
C PRO A 43 -15.84 -8.42 -20.34
N ASP A 44 -16.20 -7.62 -21.36
CA ASP A 44 -17.56 -7.55 -21.88
C ASP A 44 -17.96 -8.97 -22.31
N GLU A 45 -18.76 -9.68 -21.49
CA GLU A 45 -19.31 -11.01 -21.80
C GLU A 45 -20.42 -10.91 -22.86
N ARG A 46 -20.20 -10.14 -23.91
CA ARG A 46 -21.05 -10.10 -25.11
C ARG A 46 -20.21 -10.29 -26.35
N GLY A 47 -19.68 -11.50 -26.46
CA GLY A 47 -19.50 -12.14 -27.76
C GLY A 47 -20.73 -12.98 -28.06
N ASP A 48 -21.49 -12.53 -29.06
CA ASP A 48 -22.34 -13.30 -29.99
C ASP A 48 -23.46 -14.19 -29.42
#